data_AF-A0A0C1YAI0-F1
#
_entry.id   AF-A0A0C1YAI0-F1
#
_cell.length_a   1.000
_cell.length_b   1.000
_cell.length_c   1.000
_cell.angle_alpha   90.00
_cell.angle_beta   90.00
_cell.angle_gamma   90.00
#
_symmetry.space_group_name_H-M   'P 1'
#
loop_
_entity.id
_entity.type
_entity.pdbx_description
1 polymer ?
#
loop_
_entity_poly.entity_id
_entity_poly.type
_entity_poly.pdbx_seq_one_letter_code
_entity_poly.pdbx_strand_id
1 'polypeptide(L)'
;MIVRDRPSGLKLFFVLKGSILPRVAVVLFINIILAVAVTALHGSFFDLKVTLTPIPFTLIGLALAIFLGFRNSAAYDRYWEGRKLWGQLVYESRNLARQCQSLIAAAMPLRFEDGLADVRMRMIMRAIAYAHALR
;
A
#
# COMPACT_ATOMS: atom_id res chain seq x y z
N MET A 1 -4.39 5.38 12.94
CA MET A 1 -3.17 5.80 12.21
C MET A 1 -2.03 5.05 12.85
N ILE A 2 -1.36 4.13 12.16
CA ILE A 2 -0.22 3.43 12.74
C ILE A 2 0.92 4.46 12.82
N VAL A 3 1.07 5.07 13.98
CA VAL A 3 2.24 5.90 14.31
C VAL A 3 3.34 4.91 14.62
N ARG A 4 4.27 4.73 13.68
CA ARG A 4 5.43 3.88 13.85
C ARG A 4 6.61 4.77 14.19
N ASP A 5 7.34 4.43 15.25
CA ASP A 5 8.62 5.09 15.54
C ASP A 5 9.50 5.00 14.31
N ARG A 6 10.01 6.15 13.85
CA ARG A 6 10.84 6.22 12.63
C ARG A 6 12.16 5.50 12.94
N PRO A 7 12.42 4.31 12.38
CA PRO A 7 13.73 3.68 12.58
C PRO A 7 14.80 4.58 11.95
N SER A 8 15.97 4.66 12.60
CA SER A 8 17.15 5.31 12.01
C SER A 8 17.44 4.77 10.61
N GLY A 9 17.87 5.60 9.66
CA GLY A 9 18.02 5.22 8.24
C GLY A 9 18.77 3.89 8.01
N LEU A 10 19.83 3.62 8.77
CA LEU A 10 20.56 2.34 8.70
C LEU A 10 19.71 1.12 9.07
N LYS A 11 18.86 1.25 10.11
CA LYS A 11 17.95 0.16 10.52
C LYS A 11 16.95 -0.18 9.42
N LEU A 12 16.56 0.80 8.60
CA LEU A 12 15.60 0.59 7.50
C LEU A 12 16.15 -0.35 6.42
N PHE A 13 17.45 -0.31 6.13
CA PHE A 13 18.10 -1.21 5.15
C PHE A 13 18.02 -2.68 5.54
N PHE A 14 18.01 -2.98 6.85
CA PHE A 14 17.97 -4.35 7.36
C PHE A 14 16.54 -4.85 7.66
N VAL A 15 15.50 -4.05 7.41
CA VAL A 15 14.11 -4.49 7.59
C VAL A 15 13.66 -5.33 6.41
N LEU A 16 13.57 -6.65 6.59
CA LEU A 16 13.07 -7.57 5.57
C LEU A 16 11.53 -7.64 5.54
N LYS A 17 10.87 -7.54 6.69
CA LYS A 17 9.41 -7.61 6.79
C LYS A 17 8.77 -6.34 6.21
N GLY A 18 8.07 -6.49 5.09
CA GLY A 18 7.42 -5.39 4.37
C GLY A 18 8.31 -4.71 3.32
N SER A 19 9.53 -5.21 3.09
CA SER A 19 10.39 -4.78 1.99
C SER A 19 9.94 -5.40 0.65
N ILE A 20 10.32 -4.76 -0.46
CA ILE A 20 10.15 -5.32 -1.80
C ILE A 20 11.20 -6.41 -2.12
N LEU A 21 12.29 -6.47 -1.34
CA LEU A 21 13.42 -7.35 -1.59
C LEU A 21 13.01 -8.83 -1.73
N PRO A 22 12.19 -9.44 -0.84
CA PRO A 22 11.77 -10.84 -1.00
C PRO A 22 10.97 -11.07 -2.28
N ARG A 23 10.25 -10.05 -2.78
CA ARG A 23 9.44 -10.14 -4.00
C ARG A 23 10.31 -10.12 -5.27
N VAL A 24 11.46 -9.45 -5.25
CA VAL A 24 12.37 -9.34 -6.41
C VAL A 24 13.64 -10.18 -6.29
N ALA A 25 13.87 -10.84 -5.14
CA ALA A 25 15.11 -11.54 -4.83
C ALA A 25 15.48 -12.61 -5.85
N VAL A 26 14.53 -13.41 -6.32
CA VAL A 26 14.78 -14.47 -7.31
C VAL A 26 15.26 -13.88 -8.64
N VAL A 27 14.56 -12.85 -9.13
CA VAL A 27 14.94 -12.16 -10.38
C VAL A 27 16.31 -11.49 -10.24
N LEU A 28 16.56 -10.85 -9.10
CA LEU A 28 17.85 -10.23 -8.80
C LEU A 28 18.98 -11.27 -8.81
N PHE A 29 18.78 -12.40 -8.15
CA PHE A 29 19.78 -13.47 -8.04
C PHE A 29 20.12 -14.09 -9.40
N ILE A 30 19.11 -14.35 -10.23
CA ILE A 30 19.31 -14.85 -11.59
C ILE A 30 20.13 -13.85 -12.43
N ASN A 31 19.81 -12.56 -12.36
CA ASN A 31 20.56 -11.51 -13.07
C ASN A 31 22.01 -11.42 -12.60
N ILE A 32 22.26 -11.55 -11.30
CA ILE A 32 23.62 -11.54 -10.73
C ILE A 32 24.42 -12.74 -11.26
N ILE A 33 23.86 -13.95 -11.22
CA ILE A 33 24.53 -15.14 -11.75
C ILE A 33 24.84 -14.97 -13.23
N LEU A 34 23.88 -14.50 -14.02
CA LEU A 34 24.07 -14.27 -15.45
C LEU A 34 25.17 -13.25 -15.71
N ALA A 35 25.18 -12.12 -14.99
CA ALA A 35 26.21 -11.10 -15.11
C ALA A 35 27.60 -11.65 -14.78
N VAL A 36 27.74 -12.39 -13.66
CA VAL A 36 29.00 -13.03 -13.27
C VAL A 36 29.45 -14.04 -14.32
N ALA A 37 28.55 -14.87 -14.85
CA ALA A 37 28.87 -15.84 -15.88
C ALA A 37 29.37 -15.16 -17.17
N VAL A 38 28.66 -14.13 -17.65
CA VAL A 38 29.07 -13.38 -18.85
C VAL A 38 30.44 -12.72 -18.64
N THR A 39 30.68 -12.09 -17.49
CA THR A 39 31.97 -11.45 -17.17
C THR A 39 33.10 -12.47 -17.07
N ALA A 40 32.87 -13.61 -16.41
CA ALA A 40 33.88 -14.65 -16.23
C ALA A 40 34.22 -15.39 -17.53
N LEU A 41 33.21 -15.64 -18.39
CA LEU A 41 33.40 -16.34 -19.65
C LEU A 41 34.12 -15.47 -20.68
N HIS A 42 34.01 -14.13 -20.61
CA HIS A 42 34.74 -13.15 -21.42
C HIS A 42 34.87 -13.48 -22.93
N GLY A 43 33.90 -14.21 -23.49
CA GLY A 43 33.94 -14.68 -24.88
C GLY A 43 34.94 -15.81 -25.20
N SER A 44 35.57 -16.44 -24.20
CA SER A 44 36.59 -17.49 -24.35
C SER A 44 36.07 -18.84 -24.89
N PHE A 45 34.77 -19.12 -24.75
CA PHE A 45 34.19 -20.43 -25.07
C PHE A 45 33.53 -20.55 -26.45
N PHE A 46 33.25 -19.43 -27.14
CA PHE A 46 32.36 -19.48 -28.31
C PHE A 46 32.93 -18.92 -29.61
N ASP A 47 34.12 -18.30 -29.63
CA ASP A 47 34.72 -17.57 -30.79
C ASP A 47 33.79 -16.54 -31.50
N LEU A 48 32.54 -16.44 -31.05
CA LEU A 48 31.47 -15.60 -31.54
C LEU A 48 31.43 -14.35 -30.68
N LYS A 49 32.18 -13.32 -31.09
CA LYS A 49 32.09 -11.99 -30.50
C LYS A 49 30.79 -11.33 -30.93
N VAL A 50 29.69 -11.63 -30.24
CA VAL A 50 28.43 -10.90 -30.42
C VAL A 50 28.63 -9.49 -29.85
N THR A 51 28.72 -8.50 -30.73
CA THR A 51 28.88 -7.09 -30.38
C THR A 51 27.57 -6.50 -29.89
N LEU A 52 27.24 -6.74 -28.62
CA LEU A 52 26.14 -6.06 -27.95
C LEU A 52 26.55 -4.64 -27.60
N THR A 53 25.93 -3.66 -28.27
CA THR A 53 26.06 -2.25 -27.89
C THR A 53 24.99 -1.89 -26.85
N PRO A 54 25.24 -0.92 -25.95
CA PRO A 54 24.27 -0.51 -24.94
C PRO A 54 23.09 0.29 -25.52
N ILE A 55 23.22 0.80 -26.75
CA ILE A 55 22.26 1.70 -27.40
C ILE A 55 20.81 1.19 -27.36
N PRO A 56 20.48 -0.03 -27.84
CA PRO A 56 19.11 -0.54 -27.79
C PRO A 56 18.58 -0.67 -26.36
N PHE A 57 19.43 -1.03 -25.40
CA PHE A 57 19.05 -1.17 -23.99
C PHE A 57 18.76 0.18 -23.34
N THR A 58 19.53 1.23 -23.66
CA THR A 58 19.28 2.58 -23.17
C THR A 58 17.95 3.12 -23.68
N LEU A 59 17.63 2.90 -24.96
CA LEU A 59 16.36 3.32 -25.55
C LEU A 59 15.16 2.63 -24.88
N ILE A 60 15.24 1.31 -24.70
CA ILE A 60 14.20 0.54 -24.00
C ILE A 60 14.11 0.98 -22.53
N GLY A 61 15.25 1.18 -21.87
CA GLY A 61 15.33 1.60 -20.47
C GLY A 61 14.67 2.96 -20.23
N LEU A 62 14.88 3.92 -21.13
CA LEU A 62 14.21 5.22 -21.07
C LEU A 62 12.70 5.09 -21.18
N ALA A 63 12.22 4.31 -22.17
CA ALA A 63 10.79 4.07 -22.34
C ALA A 63 10.18 3.41 -21.08
N LEU A 64 10.83 2.37 -20.55
CA LEU A 64 10.39 1.68 -19.33
C LEU A 64 10.34 2.62 -18.12
N ALA A 65 11.34 3.49 -17.95
CA ALA A 65 11.37 4.44 -16.84
C ALA A 65 10.20 5.42 -16.88
N ILE A 66 9.88 5.95 -18.07
CA ILE A 66 8.75 6.87 -18.28
C ILE A 66 7.42 6.17 -17.98
N PHE A 67 7.19 4.97 -18.55
CA PHE A 67 5.96 4.21 -18.29
C PHE A 67 5.82 3.81 -16.82
N LEU A 68 6.92 3.45 -16.16
CA LEU A 68 6.92 3.13 -14.74
C LEU A 68 6.57 4.36 -13.90
N GLY A 69 7.04 5.55 -14.28
CA GLY A 69 6.67 6.82 -13.67
C GLY A 69 5.15 7.05 -13.69
N PHE A 70 4.54 6.96 -14.88
CA PHE A 70 3.08 7.10 -15.01
C PHE A 70 2.31 6.05 -14.23
N ARG A 71 2.75 4.79 -14.29
CA ARG A 71 2.12 3.68 -13.56
C ARG A 71 2.21 3.89 -12.04
N ASN A 72 3.36 4.35 -11.54
CA ASN A 72 3.56 4.60 -10.11
C ASN A 72 2.68 5.74 -9.61
N SER A 73 2.59 6.84 -10.36
CA SER A 73 1.70 7.96 -10.02
C SER A 73 0.24 7.49 -9.93
N ALA A 74 -0.26 6.79 -10.95
CA ALA A 74 -1.64 6.29 -10.95
C ALA A 74 -1.91 5.28 -9.81
N ALA A 75 -0.96 4.38 -9.54
CA ALA A 75 -1.07 3.43 -8.43
C ALA A 75 -1.06 4.12 -7.07
N TYR A 76 -0.22 5.16 -6.91
CA TYR A 76 -0.15 5.96 -5.70
C TYR A 76 -1.44 6.75 -5.47
N ASP A 77 -1.97 7.40 -6.50
CA ASP A 77 -3.22 8.16 -6.42
C ASP A 77 -4.39 7.25 -6.02
N ARG A 78 -4.50 6.06 -6.61
CA ARG A 78 -5.53 5.07 -6.24
C ARG A 78 -5.38 4.58 -4.79
N TYR A 79 -4.15 4.32 -4.36
CA TYR A 79 -3.90 3.93 -2.96
C TYR A 79 -4.31 5.07 -2.01
N TRP A 80 -3.97 6.30 -2.36
CA TRP A 80 -4.27 7.48 -1.57
C TRP A 80 -5.78 7.79 -1.54
N GLU A 81 -6.47 7.63 -2.67
CA GLU A 81 -7.93 7.75 -2.77
C GLU A 81 -8.64 6.79 -1.81
N GLY A 82 -8.26 5.50 -1.80
CA GLY A 82 -8.81 4.53 -0.84
C GLY A 82 -8.59 4.94 0.62
N ARG A 83 -7.43 5.52 0.94
CA ARG A 83 -7.14 6.06 2.27
C ARG A 83 -8.00 7.28 2.61
N LYS A 84 -8.27 8.18 1.65
CA LYS A 84 -9.17 9.32 1.84
C LYS A 84 -10.61 8.86 2.11
N LEU A 85 -11.12 7.94 1.30
CA LEU A 85 -12.48 7.39 1.45
C LEU A 85 -12.66 6.71 2.81
N TRP A 86 -11.67 5.94 3.26
CA TRP A 86 -11.70 5.36 4.60
C TRP A 86 -11.68 6.43 5.71
N GLY A 87 -10.90 7.49 5.52
CA GLY A 87 -10.89 8.65 6.43
C GLY A 87 -12.24 9.36 6.50
N GLN A 88 -12.89 9.54 5.35
CA GLN A 88 -14.22 10.12 5.24
C GLN A 88 -15.27 9.26 5.95
N LEU A 89 -15.25 7.93 5.76
CA LEU A 89 -16.15 7.01 6.46
C LEU A 89 -16.06 7.16 7.99
N VAL A 90 -14.85 7.28 8.53
CA VAL A 90 -14.64 7.51 9.97
C VAL A 90 -15.24 8.84 10.42
N TYR A 91 -15.05 9.90 9.63
CA TYR A 91 -15.61 11.22 9.94
C TYR A 91 -17.14 11.20 9.93
N GLU A 92 -17.74 10.66 8.87
CA GLU A 92 -19.19 10.56 8.75
C GLU A 92 -19.80 9.66 9.83
N SER A 93 -19.15 8.55 10.18
CA SER A 93 -19.61 7.68 11.28
C SER A 93 -19.63 8.42 12.62
N ARG A 94 -18.64 9.28 12.90
CA ARG A 94 -18.62 10.12 14.10
C ARG A 94 -19.68 11.20 14.06
N ASN A 95 -19.87 11.83 12.90
CA ASN A 95 -20.89 12.85 12.70
C ASN A 95 -22.30 12.26 12.89
N LEU A 96 -22.56 11.08 12.31
CA LEU A 96 -23.79 10.32 12.51
C LEU A 96 -24.01 10.01 14.00
N ALA A 97 -22.99 9.51 14.71
CA ALA A 97 -23.11 9.21 16.13
C ALA A 97 -23.44 10.46 16.97
N ARG A 98 -22.87 11.62 16.63
CA ARG A 98 -23.20 12.89 17.27
C ARG A 98 -24.64 13.31 16.98
N GLN A 99 -25.07 13.23 15.72
CA GLN A 99 -26.44 13.55 15.30
C GLN A 99 -27.47 12.63 15.96
N CYS A 100 -27.19 11.32 16.06
CA CYS A 100 -28.07 10.39 16.78
C CYS A 100 -28.24 10.81 18.25
N GLN A 101 -27.19 11.28 18.91
CA GLN A 101 -27.26 11.73 20.30
C GLN A 101 -27.94 13.09 20.46
N SER A 102 -27.73 14.02 19.54
CA SER A 102 -28.19 15.41 19.69
C SER A 102 -29.55 15.70 19.07
N LEU A 103 -29.94 14.98 18.01
CA LEU A 103 -31.14 15.30 17.22
C LEU A 103 -32.32 14.35 17.48
N ILE A 104 -32.05 13.12 17.94
CA ILE A 104 -33.11 12.16 18.26
C ILE A 104 -33.65 12.49 19.66
N ALA A 105 -34.87 13.03 19.69
CA ALA A 105 -35.58 13.31 20.94
C ALA A 105 -35.78 12.02 21.74
N ALA A 106 -35.40 12.03 23.01
CA ALA A 106 -35.68 10.96 23.95
C ALA A 106 -35.96 11.54 25.32
N ALA A 107 -36.82 10.86 26.08
CA ALA A 107 -37.19 11.27 27.43
C ALA A 107 -36.02 11.21 28.43
N MET A 108 -35.01 10.38 28.13
CA MET A 108 -33.86 10.15 29.00
C MET A 108 -32.54 10.18 28.20
N PRO A 109 -31.42 10.58 28.85
CA PRO A 109 -30.11 10.53 28.22
C PRO A 109 -29.76 9.10 27.82
N LEU A 110 -28.93 8.95 26.77
CA LEU A 110 -28.50 7.65 26.26
C LEU A 110 -27.77 6.87 27.37
N ARG A 111 -28.31 5.70 27.75
CA ARG A 111 -27.65 4.77 28.66
C ARG A 111 -27.20 3.53 27.91
N PHE A 112 -26.08 2.96 28.32
CA PHE A 112 -25.56 1.73 27.73
C PHE A 112 -26.52 0.54 27.96
N GLU A 113 -27.25 0.55 29.08
CA GLU A 113 -28.21 -0.47 29.49
C GLU A 113 -29.40 -0.61 28.53
N ASP A 114 -29.80 0.47 27.85
CA ASP A 114 -30.91 0.46 26.89
C ASP A 114 -30.58 -0.40 25.65
N GLY A 115 -29.30 -0.70 25.43
CA GLY A 115 -28.81 -1.60 24.39
C GLY A 115 -29.42 -1.30 23.02
N LEU A 116 -29.84 -2.34 22.30
CA LEU A 116 -30.48 -2.19 20.99
C LEU A 116 -31.96 -1.75 21.09
N ALA A 117 -32.53 -1.48 22.27
CA ALA A 117 -33.89 -0.96 22.36
C ALA A 117 -33.95 0.54 21.99
N ASP A 118 -32.89 1.30 22.30
CA ASP A 118 -32.73 2.70 21.89
C ASP A 118 -32.35 2.81 20.40
N VAL A 119 -33.09 3.62 19.65
CA VAL A 119 -32.84 3.91 18.23
C VAL A 119 -31.42 4.45 18.01
N ARG A 120 -30.94 5.32 18.90
CA ARG A 120 -29.62 5.97 18.80
C ARG A 120 -28.51 4.93 18.85
N MET A 121 -28.59 4.02 19.83
CA MET A 121 -27.63 2.93 19.99
C MET A 121 -27.68 1.96 18.80
N ARG A 122 -28.88 1.59 18.32
CA ARG A 122 -29.03 0.74 17.13
C ARG A 122 -28.33 1.33 15.91
N MET A 123 -28.52 2.63 15.65
CA MET A 123 -27.90 3.28 14.48
C MET A 123 -26.38 3.32 14.59
N ILE A 124 -25.84 3.65 15.78
CA ILE A 124 -24.40 3.65 16.03
C ILE A 124 -23.81 2.24 15.85
N MET A 125 -24.43 1.22 16.43
CA MET A 125 -23.98 -0.18 16.31
C MET A 125 -24.04 -0.68 14.87
N ARG A 126 -25.03 -0.27 14.08
CA ARG A 126 -25.10 -0.59 12.65
C ARG A 126 -23.99 0.09 11.85
N ALA A 127 -23.67 1.35 12.16
CA ALA A 127 -22.55 2.05 11.51
C ALA A 127 -21.21 1.37 11.83
N ILE A 128 -21.01 0.92 13.07
CA ILE A 128 -19.85 0.12 13.48
C ILE A 128 -19.83 -1.22 12.73
N ALA A 129 -20.96 -1.94 12.70
CA ALA A 129 -21.06 -3.22 11.99
C ALA A 129 -20.76 -3.05 10.49
N TYR A 130 -21.25 -1.98 9.85
CA TYR A 130 -20.94 -1.65 8.47
C TYR A 130 -19.44 -1.42 8.26
N ALA A 131 -18.79 -0.64 9.13
CA ALA A 131 -17.35 -0.39 9.05
C ALA A 131 -16.53 -1.69 9.23
N HIS A 132 -17.00 -2.63 10.06
CA HIS A 132 -16.37 -3.95 10.20
C HIS A 132 -16.63 -4.86 9.00
N ALA A 133 -17.82 -4.83 8.42
CA ALA A 133 -18.17 -5.63 7.24
C ALA A 133 -17.44 -5.17 5.98
N LEU A 134 -17.08 -3.89 5.90
CA LEU A 134 -16.36 -3.30 4.77
C LEU A 134 -14.85 -3.59 4.77
N ARG A 135 -14.30 -4.00 5.92
CA ARG A 135 -12.86 -4.26 6.11
C ARG A 135 -12.44 -5.62 5.57
#